data_AF-A0AAX6DHS3-F1
#
_entry.id   AF-A0AAX6DHS3-F1
#
_cell.length_a   1.000
_cell.length_b   1.000
_cell.length_c   1.000
_cell.angle_alpha   90.00
_cell.angle_beta   90.00
_cell.angle_gamma   90.00
#
_symmetry.space_group_name_H-M   'P 1'
#
loop_
_entity.id
_entity.type
_entity.pdbx_description
1 polymer ?
#
loop_
_entity_poly.entity_id
_entity_poly.type
_entity_poly.pdbx_seq_one_letter_code
_entity_poly.pdbx_strand_id
1 'polypeptide(L)'
;MPKSFSGVRDAKEVENFLWNVERYFKALHINDDAENVDIASLYFTDDAMLWWRRRCMEAEKGLCSIENVDIASLYFKKIKSQFYPENVGFVTRWSLRQLKHTRTIKEYIAEFTRLMLAISSMGEEVRLFFFLDGTRGRKITSIH
;
A
#
# COMPACT_ATOMS: atom_id res chain seq x y z
N MET A 1 11.56 14.74 -2.93
CA MET A 1 10.38 14.66 -3.81
C MET A 1 9.77 13.27 -3.70
N PRO A 2 8.44 13.14 -3.61
CA PRO A 2 7.73 11.85 -3.66
C PRO A 2 8.15 10.98 -4.86
N LYS A 3 8.07 9.66 -4.68
CA LYS A 3 8.28 8.69 -5.76
C LYS A 3 7.05 8.68 -6.68
N SER A 4 7.25 8.53 -7.98
CA SER A 4 6.16 8.38 -8.95
C SER A 4 5.31 7.13 -8.67
N PHE A 5 4.01 7.22 -8.95
CA PHE A 5 3.05 6.13 -8.81
C PHE A 5 2.47 5.76 -10.17
N SER A 6 2.64 4.50 -10.57
CA SER A 6 2.23 4.00 -11.89
C SER A 6 0.80 3.45 -11.93
N GLY A 7 0.11 3.35 -10.79
CA GLY A 7 -1.23 2.77 -10.72
C GLY A 7 -1.25 1.26 -10.45
N VAL A 8 -0.12 0.68 -10.02
CA VAL A 8 -0.09 -0.72 -9.56
C VAL A 8 -1.08 -0.91 -8.42
N ARG A 9 -1.95 -1.92 -8.56
CA ARG A 9 -2.92 -2.31 -7.53
C ARG A 9 -2.25 -3.12 -6.42
N ASP A 10 -1.35 -2.48 -5.69
CA ASP A 10 -0.64 -3.05 -4.56
C ASP A 10 -0.81 -2.12 -3.33
N ALA A 11 -1.26 -2.69 -2.22
CA ALA A 11 -1.54 -1.91 -1.02
C ALA A 11 -0.31 -1.17 -0.48
N LYS A 12 0.87 -1.79 -0.57
CA LYS A 12 2.09 -1.18 -0.06
C LYS A 12 2.50 0.00 -0.93
N GLU A 13 2.49 -0.12 -2.25
CA GLU A 13 2.82 1.01 -3.14
C GLU A 13 1.78 2.14 -3.02
N VAL A 14 0.49 1.83 -2.90
CA VAL A 14 -0.56 2.83 -2.67
C VAL A 14 -0.35 3.57 -1.35
N GLU A 15 -0.20 2.86 -0.22
CA GLU A 15 0.00 3.51 1.09
C GLU A 15 1.32 4.31 1.13
N ASN A 16 2.40 3.77 0.56
CA ASN A 16 3.67 4.48 0.48
C ASN A 16 3.54 5.77 -0.33
N PHE A 17 2.86 5.73 -1.47
CA PHE A 17 2.63 6.92 -2.28
C PHE A 17 1.86 8.00 -1.51
N LEU A 18 0.71 7.64 -0.95
CA LEU A 18 -0.16 8.56 -0.21
C LEU A 18 0.59 9.17 0.99
N TRP A 19 1.28 8.34 1.77
CA TRP A 19 2.06 8.80 2.92
C TRP A 19 3.17 9.79 2.53
N ASN A 20 3.89 9.50 1.43
CA ASN A 20 4.97 10.37 0.97
C ASN A 20 4.46 11.72 0.46
N VAL A 21 3.33 11.73 -0.25
CA VAL A 21 2.68 12.95 -0.75
C VAL A 21 2.15 13.79 0.41
N GLU A 22 1.44 13.19 1.37
CA GLU A 22 0.94 13.89 2.55
C GLU A 22 2.08 14.53 3.36
N ARG A 23 3.18 13.79 3.57
CA ARG A 23 4.37 14.31 4.26
C ARG A 23 5.02 15.46 3.50
N TYR A 24 5.05 15.38 2.18
CA TYR A 24 5.61 16.43 1.33
C TYR A 24 4.81 17.72 1.44
N PHE A 25 3.48 17.66 1.39
CA PHE A 25 2.62 18.83 1.56
C PHE A 25 2.73 19.44 2.96
N LYS A 26 2.77 18.61 4.00
CA LYS A 26 3.03 19.07 5.38
C LYS A 26 4.37 19.80 5.50
N ALA A 27 5.42 19.30 4.83
CA ALA A 27 6.75 19.92 4.87
C ALA A 27 6.81 21.27 4.11
N LEU A 28 5.94 21.47 3.13
CA LEU A 28 5.84 22.70 2.36
C LEU A 28 4.76 23.67 2.87
N HIS A 29 4.03 23.30 3.94
CA HIS A 29 2.90 24.06 4.47
C HIS A 29 1.80 24.36 3.43
N ILE A 30 1.60 23.44 2.47
CA ILE A 30 0.54 23.58 1.47
C ILE A 30 -0.77 23.14 2.13
N ASN A 31 -1.66 24.11 2.35
CA ASN A 31 -2.96 23.91 2.99
C ASN A 31 -4.13 24.05 2.00
N ASP A 32 -3.85 24.30 0.72
CA ASP A 32 -4.86 24.32 -0.34
C ASP A 32 -5.01 22.92 -0.94
N ASP A 33 -6.22 22.39 -0.85
CA ASP A 33 -6.56 21.06 -1.34
C ASP A 33 -6.49 20.97 -2.87
N ALA A 34 -6.83 22.05 -3.58
CA ALA A 34 -6.75 22.08 -5.04
C ALA A 34 -5.28 22.02 -5.49
N GLU A 35 -4.43 22.86 -4.90
CA GLU A 35 -2.98 22.84 -5.13
C GLU A 35 -2.36 21.48 -4.79
N ASN A 36 -2.77 20.87 -3.67
CA ASN A 36 -2.32 19.54 -3.27
C ASN A 36 -2.66 18.48 -4.32
N VAL A 37 -3.89 18.48 -4.85
CA VAL A 37 -4.30 17.52 -5.88
C VAL A 37 -3.52 17.73 -7.18
N ASP A 38 -3.34 18.98 -7.59
CA ASP A 38 -2.58 19.31 -8.81
C ASP A 38 -1.14 18.85 -8.68
N ILE A 39 -0.45 19.16 -7.57
CA ILE A 39 0.93 18.73 -7.33
C ILE A 39 1.03 17.21 -7.20
N ALA A 40 0.09 16.55 -6.51
CA ALA A 40 0.09 15.10 -6.38
C ALA A 40 -0.05 14.41 -7.74
N SER A 41 -0.84 14.99 -8.65
CA SER A 41 -1.06 14.45 -9.99
C SER A 41 0.21 14.46 -10.85
N LEU A 42 1.17 15.36 -10.58
CA LEU A 42 2.47 15.40 -11.25
C LEU A 42 3.30 14.13 -11.02
N TYR A 43 3.01 13.38 -9.95
CA TYR A 43 3.69 12.14 -9.62
C TYR A 43 3.00 10.91 -10.22
N PHE A 44 1.88 11.06 -10.93
CA PHE A 44 1.25 9.94 -11.62
C PHE A 44 1.96 9.58 -12.92
N THR A 45 2.03 8.28 -13.16
CA THR A 45 2.62 7.67 -14.35
C THR A 45 1.71 6.52 -14.81
N ASP A 46 1.89 6.05 -16.04
CA ASP A 46 1.19 4.90 -16.62
C ASP A 46 -0.33 4.89 -16.36
N ASP A 47 -0.85 3.81 -15.76
CA ASP A 47 -2.28 3.59 -15.51
C ASP A 47 -2.87 4.62 -14.56
N ALA A 48 -2.11 5.08 -13.56
CA ALA A 48 -2.56 6.15 -12.67
C ALA A 48 -2.81 7.46 -13.41
N MET A 49 -1.91 7.81 -14.35
CA MET A 49 -2.07 9.02 -15.15
C MET A 49 -3.27 8.91 -16.11
N LEU A 50 -3.49 7.74 -16.73
CA LEU A 50 -4.66 7.50 -17.58
C LEU A 50 -5.97 7.61 -16.81
N TRP A 51 -6.02 7.05 -15.60
CA TRP A 51 -7.17 7.16 -14.72
C TRP A 51 -7.46 8.61 -14.32
N TRP A 52 -6.42 9.37 -13.96
CA TRP A 52 -6.57 10.78 -13.59
C TRP A 52 -7.09 11.63 -14.74
N ARG A 53 -6.50 11.49 -15.95
CA ARG A 53 -6.96 12.20 -17.16
C ARG A 53 -8.43 11.91 -17.47
N ARG A 54 -8.87 10.66 -17.32
CA ARG A 54 -10.28 10.29 -17.49
C ARG A 54 -11.18 11.05 -16.53
N ARG A 55 -10.77 11.16 -15.26
CA ARG A 55 -11.54 11.88 -14.22
C ARG A 55 -11.62 13.39 -14.49
N CYS A 56 -10.55 14.01 -14.99
CA CYS A 56 -10.59 15.41 -15.42
C CYS A 56 -11.62 15.62 -16.54
N MET A 57 -11.61 14.77 -17.57
CA MET A 57 -12.58 14.84 -18.68
C MET A 57 -14.04 14.59 -18.23
N GLU A 58 -14.25 13.70 -17.27
CA GLU A 58 -15.57 13.46 -16.68
C GLU A 58 -16.06 14.68 -15.88
N ALA A 59 -15.16 15.36 -15.17
CA ALA A 59 -15.47 16.58 -14.42
C ALA A 59 -15.83 17.75 -15.33
N GLU A 60 -15.08 17.97 -16.42
CA GLU A 60 -15.36 19.01 -17.43
C GLU A 60 -16.75 18.85 -18.06
N LYS A 61 -17.22 17.61 -18.20
CA LYS A 61 -18.54 17.29 -18.77
C LYS A 61 -19.67 17.33 -17.73
N GLY A 62 -19.38 17.68 -16.48
CA GLY A 62 -20.34 17.64 -15.37
C GLY A 62 -20.81 16.23 -15.01
N LEU A 63 -20.11 15.19 -15.47
CA LEU A 63 -20.45 13.78 -15.24
C LEU A 63 -19.87 13.24 -13.93
N CYS A 64 -18.96 13.99 -13.31
CA CYS A 64 -18.43 13.70 -11.99
C CYS A 64 -18.76 14.87 -11.06
N SER A 65 -19.63 14.63 -10.07
CA SER A 65 -19.78 15.52 -8.92
C SER A 65 -18.47 15.49 -8.13
N ILE A 66 -17.52 16.36 -8.46
CA ILE A 66 -16.50 16.78 -7.51
C ILE A 66 -17.22 17.77 -6.59
N GLU A 67 -18.12 17.25 -5.75
CA GLU A 67 -18.76 18.04 -4.71
C GLU A 67 -17.67 18.60 -3.79
N ASN A 68 -17.78 19.89 -3.47
CA ASN A 68 -16.86 20.76 -2.76
C ASN A 68 -16.65 20.39 -1.26
N VAL A 69 -16.68 19.10 -0.94
CA VAL A 69 -16.41 18.56 0.40
C VAL A 69 -15.00 17.97 0.36
N ASP A 70 -14.01 18.78 0.76
CA ASP A 70 -12.62 18.36 0.99
C ASP A 70 -12.03 17.56 -0.19
N ILE A 71 -11.66 18.31 -1.24
CA ILE A 71 -11.16 17.78 -2.52
C ILE A 71 -9.94 16.87 -2.30
N ALA A 72 -9.10 17.19 -1.30
CA ALA A 72 -7.95 16.37 -0.93
C ALA A 72 -8.40 15.06 -0.27
N SER A 73 -9.26 15.08 0.74
CA SER A 73 -9.78 13.87 1.39
C SER A 73 -10.51 12.96 0.39
N LEU A 74 -11.29 13.54 -0.54
CA LEU A 74 -11.90 12.82 -1.64
C LEU A 74 -10.85 12.24 -2.60
N TYR A 75 -9.76 12.96 -2.91
CA TYR A 75 -8.67 12.48 -3.75
C TYR A 75 -7.95 11.27 -3.13
N PHE A 76 -7.51 11.36 -1.88
CA PHE A 76 -6.89 10.25 -1.15
C PHE A 76 -7.83 9.03 -1.10
N LYS A 77 -9.12 9.24 -0.81
CA LYS A 77 -10.13 8.19 -0.80
C LYS A 77 -10.36 7.57 -2.18
N LYS A 78 -10.40 8.39 -3.24
CA LYS A 78 -10.58 7.92 -4.63
C LYS A 78 -9.40 7.07 -5.09
N ILE A 79 -8.16 7.46 -4.78
CA ILE A 79 -6.97 6.64 -5.08
C ILE A 79 -7.06 5.29 -4.36
N LYS A 80 -7.38 5.29 -3.05
CA LYS A 80 -7.55 4.04 -2.32
C LYS A 80 -8.65 3.17 -2.95
N SER A 81 -9.82 3.73 -3.27
CA SER A 81 -10.90 2.95 -3.89
C SER A 81 -10.53 2.34 -5.24
N GLN A 82 -9.68 3.01 -6.02
CA GLN A 82 -9.31 2.56 -7.35
C GLN A 82 -8.19 1.50 -7.31
N PHE A 83 -7.15 1.78 -6.52
CA PHE A 83 -5.89 1.05 -6.59
C PHE A 83 -5.60 0.18 -5.37
N TYR A 84 -6.28 0.38 -4.24
CA TYR A 84 -6.11 -0.47 -3.07
C TYR A 84 -6.88 -1.78 -3.25
N PRO A 85 -6.24 -2.96 -3.16
CA PRO A 85 -6.96 -4.23 -3.29
C PRO A 85 -7.83 -4.51 -2.05
N GLU A 86 -9.07 -4.94 -2.25
CA GLU A 86 -10.04 -5.14 -1.16
C GLU A 86 -9.62 -6.24 -0.17
N ASN A 87 -8.90 -7.26 -0.64
CA ASN A 87 -8.60 -8.47 0.11
C ASN A 87 -7.21 -8.50 0.76
N VAL A 88 -6.50 -7.37 0.84
CA VAL A 88 -5.09 -7.30 1.28
C VAL A 88 -4.90 -7.93 2.66
N GLY A 89 -5.75 -7.59 3.63
CA GLY A 89 -5.63 -8.16 4.98
C GLY A 89 -5.81 -9.68 5.00
N PHE A 90 -6.67 -10.22 4.14
CA PHE A 90 -6.83 -11.66 3.97
C PHE A 90 -5.61 -12.28 3.30
N VAL A 91 -5.16 -11.73 2.17
CA VAL A 91 -4.01 -12.24 1.39
C VAL A 91 -2.73 -12.23 2.23
N THR A 92 -2.48 -11.16 2.99
CA THR A 92 -1.30 -11.07 3.86
C THR A 92 -1.34 -12.10 4.98
N ARG A 93 -2.51 -12.28 5.63
CA ARG A 93 -2.69 -13.33 6.67
C ARG A 93 -2.61 -14.74 6.10
N TRP A 94 -3.13 -14.95 4.90
CA TRP A 94 -3.03 -16.22 4.20
C TRP A 94 -1.57 -16.54 3.85
N SER A 95 -0.86 -15.58 3.29
CA SER A 95 0.58 -15.70 2.98
C SER A 95 1.39 -16.01 4.23
N LEU A 96 1.08 -15.40 5.37
CA LEU A 96 1.73 -15.68 6.65
C LEU A 96 1.49 -17.13 7.11
N ARG A 97 0.26 -17.66 6.96
CA ARG A 97 -0.05 -19.07 7.28
C ARG A 97 0.70 -20.06 6.38
N GLN A 98 0.87 -19.70 5.11
CA GLN A 98 1.55 -20.54 4.12
C GLN A 98 3.08 -20.37 4.13
N LEU A 99 3.60 -19.39 4.86
CA LEU A 99 5.04 -19.12 4.89
C LEU A 99 5.77 -20.30 5.54
N LYS A 100 6.67 -20.93 4.78
CA LYS A 100 7.51 -22.03 5.25
C LYS A 100 8.97 -21.74 4.94
N HIS A 101 9.86 -22.10 5.85
CA HIS A 101 11.30 -21.96 5.64
C HIS A 101 11.79 -23.02 4.63
N THR A 102 11.77 -22.66 3.35
CA THR A 102 12.18 -23.53 2.24
C THR A 102 13.59 -23.25 1.74
N ARG A 103 14.06 -21.99 1.83
CA ARG A 103 15.38 -21.55 1.36
C ARG A 103 16.35 -21.29 2.53
N THR A 104 16.89 -20.09 2.63
CA THR A 104 17.76 -19.64 3.72
C THR A 104 16.95 -19.02 4.85
N ILE A 105 17.49 -19.09 6.07
CA ILE A 105 16.86 -18.47 7.24
C ILE A 105 16.76 -16.95 7.10
N LYS A 106 17.74 -16.33 6.42
CA LYS A 106 17.78 -14.87 6.17
C LYS A 106 16.63 -14.41 5.27
N GLU A 107 16.39 -15.13 4.17
CA GLU A 107 15.27 -14.82 3.26
C GLU A 107 13.92 -15.06 3.94
N TYR A 108 13.79 -16.14 4.71
CA TYR A 108 12.58 -16.42 5.48
C TYR A 108 12.28 -15.31 6.49
N ILE A 109 13.28 -14.87 7.27
CA ILE A 109 13.12 -13.76 8.22
C ILE A 109 12.71 -12.49 7.47
N ALA A 110 13.34 -12.16 6.35
CA ALA A 110 13.01 -10.96 5.58
C ALA A 110 11.55 -10.99 5.09
N GLU A 111 11.07 -12.13 4.58
CA GLU A 111 9.70 -12.29 4.11
C GLU A 111 8.69 -12.26 5.26
N PHE A 112 8.98 -12.94 6.37
CA PHE A 112 8.18 -12.92 7.58
C PHE A 112 8.05 -11.48 8.11
N THR A 113 9.16 -10.76 8.28
CA THR A 113 9.15 -9.36 8.73
C THR A 113 8.35 -8.46 7.80
N ARG A 114 8.47 -8.65 6.47
CA ARG A 114 7.68 -7.89 5.49
C ARG A 114 6.18 -8.12 5.66
N LEU A 115 5.74 -9.36 5.83
CA LEU A 115 4.34 -9.69 6.08
C LEU A 115 3.85 -9.11 7.41
N MET A 116 4.70 -9.13 8.43
CA MET A 116 4.38 -8.57 9.74
C MET A 116 4.18 -7.05 9.71
N LEU A 117 4.99 -6.31 8.95
CA LEU A 117 4.83 -4.86 8.77
C LEU A 117 3.53 -4.49 8.05
N ALA A 118 3.03 -5.37 7.17
CA ALA A 118 1.77 -5.15 6.46
C ALA A 118 0.52 -5.48 7.30
N ILE A 119 0.67 -6.15 8.46
CA ILE A 119 -0.44 -6.45 9.37
C ILE A 119 -0.43 -5.41 10.50
N SER A 120 -1.39 -4.49 10.47
CA SER A 120 -1.50 -3.32 11.35
C SER A 120 -1.70 -3.64 12.83
N SER A 121 -2.05 -4.88 13.21
CA SER A 121 -2.13 -5.30 14.61
C SER A 121 -2.03 -6.82 14.74
N MET A 122 -0.96 -7.31 15.37
CA MET A 122 -0.77 -8.70 15.79
C MET A 122 0.10 -8.72 17.04
N GLY A 123 -0.37 -9.37 18.11
CA GLY A 123 0.35 -9.50 19.38
C GLY A 123 1.60 -10.37 19.27
N GLU A 124 2.61 -10.13 20.11
CA GLU A 124 3.93 -10.79 20.05
C GLU A 124 3.84 -12.31 20.10
N GLU A 125 3.00 -12.87 20.97
CA GLU A 125 2.78 -14.32 21.08
C GLU A 125 2.27 -14.94 19.78
N VAL A 126 1.36 -14.25 19.09
CA VAL A 126 0.81 -14.69 17.80
C VAL A 126 1.88 -14.61 16.71
N ARG A 127 2.75 -13.60 16.74
CA ARG A 127 3.91 -13.51 15.82
C ARG A 127 4.87 -14.67 16.04
N LEU A 128 5.22 -14.93 17.30
CA LEU A 128 6.13 -16.01 17.65
C LEU A 128 5.55 -17.37 17.22
N PHE A 129 4.25 -17.59 17.43
CA PHE A 129 3.57 -18.80 16.97
C PHE A 129 3.71 -19.00 15.45
N PHE A 130 3.38 -18.00 14.62
CA PHE A 130 3.50 -18.12 13.17
C PHE A 130 4.94 -18.28 12.70
N PHE A 131 5.88 -17.58 13.35
CA PHE A 131 7.30 -17.72 13.04
C PHE A 131 7.78 -19.16 13.27
N LEU A 132 7.45 -19.75 14.41
CA LEU A 132 7.83 -21.12 14.76
C LEU A 132 7.11 -22.16 13.89
N ASP A 133 5.83 -21.95 13.57
CA ASP A 133 5.08 -22.84 12.68
C ASP A 133 5.68 -22.90 11.27
N GLY A 134 6.18 -21.76 10.76
CA GLY A 134 6.85 -21.69 9.47
C GLY A 134 8.22 -22.37 9.44
N THR A 135 8.91 -22.50 10.59
CA THR A 135 10.22 -23.16 10.69
C THR A 135 10.16 -24.66 10.95
N ARG A 136 9.02 -25.19 11.41
CA ARG A 136 8.82 -26.61 11.77
C ARG A 136 8.84 -27.59 10.58
N GLY A 137 8.96 -27.11 9.35
CA GLY A 137 9.01 -27.93 8.12
C GLY A 137 10.31 -28.70 7.87
N ARG A 138 11.39 -28.47 8.64
CA ARG A 138 12.56 -29.36 8.65
C ARG A 138 12.51 -30.26 9.89
N LYS A 139 12.44 -31.57 9.67
CA LYS A 139 13.16 -32.49 10.56
C LYS A 139 14.60 -32.00 10.54
N ILE A 140 15.09 -31.52 11.67
CA ILE A 140 16.52 -31.42 11.90
C ILE A 140 16.98 -32.88 11.94
N THR A 141 17.27 -33.45 10.77
CA THR A 141 17.97 -34.73 10.71
C THR A 141 19.34 -34.47 11.27
N SER A 142 19.51 -34.92 12.52
CA SER A 142 20.76 -35.17 13.20
C SER A 142 21.86 -35.50 12.20
N ILE A 143 22.91 -34.69 12.19
CA ILE A 143 24.17 -35.05 11.55
C ILE A 143 24.99 -35.66 12.68
N HIS A 144 25.20 -36.98 12.62
CA HIS A 144 26.25 -37.69 13.36
C HIS A 144 27.61 -37.31 12.80
#